data_AF-A0A936NQV3-F1
#
_entry.id   AF-A0A936NQV3-F1
#
_cell.length_a   1.000
_cell.length_b   1.000
_cell.length_c   1.000
_cell.angle_alpha   90.00
_cell.angle_beta   90.00
_cell.angle_gamma   90.00
#
_symmetry.space_group_name_H-M   'P 1'
#
loop_
_entity.id
_entity.type
_entity.pdbx_description
1 polymer ?
#
loop_
_entity_poly.entity_id
_entity_poly.type
_entity_poly.pdbx_seq_one_letter_code
_entity_poly.pdbx_strand_id
1 'polypeptide(L)'
;MRRLVIAVGIIALLQMLSLSLLAQDKLVGRWEGKLQSPQGERPTVMIIKKNGDDYVGRSQGMRPGQEVELKDIKVDGDKMTARADVETPQALITINYTFTLAGEAMKGQGAIDFGGQAFTFDVDLKRVSADTESPLSSGQAAPAAAGGGAGGGGQARAQQARRPSVDQPQQKQSIDYFVGKWSFKYVGRESGLGPAPREGVVTFTKRADGKSVDGVIQGTHEGGAYKETLVISFDEASKSLSYSEKLAGGVALNSRGDWSSPISIRFTVEPVQVKGQKLQLKRTISIVAAHSFTVTEELSEDGGPFVRLGNAVFSKVE
;
A
#
# COMPACT_ATOMS: atom_id res chain seq x y z
N MET A 1 -24.63 84.08 -21.33
CA MET A 1 -23.38 83.90 -20.56
C MET A 1 -23.52 82.63 -19.72
N ARG A 2 -23.02 81.48 -20.20
CA ARG A 2 -21.81 80.80 -19.69
C ARG A 2 -21.82 80.56 -18.15
N ARG A 3 -22.21 79.35 -17.69
CA ARG A 3 -21.34 78.30 -17.05
C ARG A 3 -22.05 77.41 -15.99
N LEU A 4 -21.83 76.09 -16.13
CA LEU A 4 -21.80 74.96 -15.15
C LEU A 4 -23.07 74.66 -14.31
N VAL A 5 -23.79 73.52 -14.39
CA VAL A 5 -23.52 72.05 -14.34
C VAL A 5 -23.16 71.52 -12.92
N ILE A 6 -23.76 70.36 -12.60
CA ILE A 6 -23.56 69.39 -11.48
C ILE A 6 -24.52 69.60 -10.28
N ALA A 7 -25.73 69.04 -10.25
CA ALA A 7 -26.18 67.63 -10.23
C ALA A 7 -25.98 66.92 -8.87
N VAL A 8 -27.12 66.76 -8.19
CA VAL A 8 -27.50 65.90 -7.07
C VAL A 8 -26.63 64.65 -6.90
N GLY A 9 -26.05 64.46 -5.71
CA GLY A 9 -25.26 63.28 -5.39
C GLY A 9 -25.36 62.87 -3.92
N ILE A 10 -25.69 61.58 -3.72
CA ILE A 10 -25.31 60.73 -2.58
C ILE A 10 -26.23 60.78 -1.34
N ILE A 11 -27.46 60.26 -1.47
CA ILE A 11 -28.13 59.50 -0.40
C ILE A 11 -28.85 58.30 -1.05
N ALA A 12 -28.07 57.33 -1.54
CA ALA A 12 -28.52 56.00 -1.93
C ALA A 12 -27.30 55.11 -2.18
N LEU A 13 -26.51 54.83 -1.15
CA LEU A 13 -25.48 53.78 -1.22
C LEU A 13 -25.27 53.16 0.17
N LEU A 14 -26.37 52.65 0.72
CA LEU A 14 -26.36 51.85 1.94
C LEU A 14 -26.92 50.45 1.67
N GLN A 15 -26.54 49.82 0.55
CA GLN A 15 -26.82 48.41 0.28
C GLN A 15 -25.70 47.80 -0.55
N MET A 16 -25.21 46.63 -0.10
CA MET A 16 -24.28 45.73 -0.78
C MET A 16 -22.79 46.11 -0.78
N LEU A 17 -22.22 46.18 0.43
CA LEU A 17 -20.85 45.69 0.66
C LEU A 17 -20.91 44.54 1.68
N SER A 18 -21.72 43.53 1.40
CA SER A 18 -21.33 42.18 1.74
C SER A 18 -20.11 41.87 0.88
N LEU A 19 -18.92 42.16 1.42
CA LEU A 19 -17.72 41.46 1.01
C LEU A 19 -18.06 39.99 1.15
N SER A 20 -18.41 39.36 0.03
CA SER A 20 -18.26 37.94 -0.14
C SER A 20 -16.78 37.67 0.16
N LEU A 21 -16.45 37.34 1.41
CA LEU A 21 -15.41 36.34 1.62
C LEU A 21 -15.81 35.25 0.64
N LEU A 22 -15.00 35.07 -0.42
CA LEU A 22 -15.10 33.88 -1.24
C LEU A 22 -15.20 32.75 -0.24
N ALA A 23 -16.38 32.15 -0.13
CA ALA A 23 -16.63 31.11 0.84
C ALA A 23 -15.54 30.08 0.55
N GLN A 24 -14.54 30.01 1.43
CA GLN A 24 -13.41 29.15 1.22
C GLN A 24 -14.01 27.76 1.09
N ASP A 25 -13.83 27.18 -0.09
CA ASP A 25 -14.51 25.95 -0.43
C ASP A 25 -14.18 24.94 0.65
N LYS A 26 -15.22 24.38 1.27
CA LYS A 26 -15.11 23.57 2.48
C LYS A 26 -14.18 22.37 2.31
N LEU A 27 -13.88 21.96 1.07
CA LEU A 27 -12.98 20.84 0.81
C LEU A 27 -11.60 21.28 0.30
N VAL A 28 -11.51 22.40 -0.42
CA VAL A 28 -10.27 22.84 -1.10
C VAL A 28 -9.18 23.24 -0.11
N GLY A 29 -7.99 22.68 -0.30
CA GLY A 29 -6.79 23.04 0.44
C GLY A 29 -5.92 21.83 0.79
N ARG A 30 -4.94 22.11 1.65
CA ARG A 30 -3.99 21.13 2.18
C ARG A 30 -4.45 20.65 3.54
N TRP A 31 -4.49 19.34 3.67
CA TRP A 31 -4.90 18.60 4.83
C TRP A 31 -3.74 17.74 5.30
N GLU A 32 -3.38 17.85 6.57
CA GLU A 32 -2.31 17.06 7.18
C GLU A 32 -2.83 16.36 8.41
N GLY A 33 -2.30 15.18 8.67
CA GLY A 33 -2.65 14.47 9.88
C GLY A 33 -2.08 13.07 9.88
N LYS A 34 -2.89 12.12 10.32
CA LYS A 34 -2.43 10.78 10.64
C LYS A 34 -3.34 9.73 10.02
N LEU A 35 -2.70 8.69 9.50
CA LEU A 35 -3.34 7.46 9.10
C LEU A 35 -3.02 6.42 10.17
N GLN A 36 -4.06 5.82 10.74
CA GLN A 36 -3.96 4.76 11.73
C GLN A 36 -4.44 3.45 11.12
N SER A 37 -3.55 2.46 11.11
CA SER A 37 -3.84 1.13 10.60
C SER A 37 -3.38 0.08 11.61
N PRO A 38 -3.74 -1.20 11.45
CA PRO A 38 -3.14 -2.29 12.24
C PRO A 38 -1.60 -2.34 12.16
N GLN A 39 -1.01 -1.73 11.12
CA GLN A 39 0.45 -1.64 10.90
C GLN A 39 1.10 -0.48 11.66
N GLY A 40 0.31 0.34 12.34
CA GLY A 40 0.76 1.51 13.10
C GLY A 40 0.22 2.83 12.54
N GLU A 41 0.62 3.90 13.22
CA GLU A 41 0.28 5.27 12.89
C GLU A 41 1.36 5.88 12.00
N ARG A 42 0.96 6.59 10.94
CA ARG A 42 1.89 7.33 10.07
C ARG A 42 1.34 8.71 9.74
N PRO A 43 2.22 9.73 9.55
CA PRO A 43 1.79 11.00 9.00
C PRO A 43 1.26 10.80 7.58
N THR A 44 0.29 11.61 7.19
CA THR A 44 -0.25 11.64 5.83
C THR A 44 -0.62 13.08 5.45
N VAL A 45 -0.55 13.35 4.16
CA VAL A 45 -0.93 14.62 3.55
C VAL A 45 -1.92 14.33 2.43
N MET A 46 -2.96 15.15 2.37
CA MET A 46 -3.94 15.17 1.30
C MET A 46 -4.12 16.60 0.80
N ILE A 47 -4.20 16.76 -0.51
CA ILE A 47 -4.49 18.04 -1.15
C ILE A 47 -5.70 17.86 -2.02
N ILE A 48 -6.67 18.76 -1.89
CA ILE A 48 -7.87 18.76 -2.71
C ILE A 48 -7.97 20.11 -3.41
N LYS A 49 -8.22 20.07 -4.71
CA LYS A 49 -8.35 21.23 -5.59
C LYS A 49 -9.67 21.16 -6.33
N LYS A 50 -10.22 22.32 -6.66
CA LYS A 50 -11.39 22.43 -7.52
C LYS A 50 -10.99 22.37 -8.99
N ASN A 51 -11.72 21.61 -9.79
CA ASN A 51 -11.55 21.49 -11.23
C ASN A 51 -12.91 21.69 -11.92
N GLY A 52 -13.24 22.95 -12.22
CA GLY A 52 -14.59 23.31 -12.66
C GLY A 52 -15.61 23.15 -11.53
N ASP A 53 -16.65 22.36 -11.77
CA ASP A 53 -17.66 22.02 -10.76
C ASP A 53 -17.28 20.80 -9.91
N ASP A 54 -16.25 20.05 -10.34
CA ASP A 54 -15.77 18.84 -9.67
C ASP A 54 -14.55 19.10 -8.77
N TYR A 55 -14.17 18.08 -7.99
CA TYR A 55 -12.94 18.07 -7.22
C TYR A 55 -11.96 17.04 -7.77
N VAL A 56 -10.69 17.41 -7.74
CA VAL A 56 -9.56 16.50 -7.91
C VAL A 56 -8.71 16.53 -6.65
N GLY A 57 -8.15 15.40 -6.29
CA GLY A 57 -7.31 15.32 -5.11
C GLY A 57 -6.07 14.48 -5.33
N ARG A 58 -5.11 14.66 -4.44
CA ARG A 58 -3.88 13.88 -4.40
C ARG A 58 -3.49 13.65 -2.95
N SER A 59 -2.99 12.46 -2.66
CA SER A 59 -2.66 12.04 -1.30
C SER A 59 -1.37 11.25 -1.27
N GLN A 60 -0.72 11.25 -0.11
CA GLN A 60 0.45 10.42 0.10
C GLN A 60 0.04 8.93 0.05
N GLY A 61 0.64 8.20 -0.87
CA GLY A 61 0.39 6.78 -1.09
C GLY A 61 0.91 5.88 0.01
N MET A 62 0.63 4.57 -0.13
CA MET A 62 1.04 3.59 0.88
C MET A 62 2.55 3.41 1.00
N ARG A 63 3.33 3.81 -0.01
CA ARG A 63 4.79 3.75 -0.02
C ARG A 63 5.41 5.13 0.14
N PRO A 64 6.57 5.25 0.81
CA PRO A 64 7.30 6.52 0.88
C PRO A 64 7.57 7.09 -0.52
N GLY A 65 7.22 8.35 -0.73
CA GLY A 65 7.42 9.05 -2.00
C GLY A 65 6.43 8.68 -3.12
N GLN A 66 5.49 7.76 -2.87
CA GLN A 66 4.41 7.50 -3.80
C GLN A 66 3.29 8.53 -3.61
N GLU A 67 2.88 9.16 -4.70
CA GLU A 67 1.68 9.99 -4.76
C GLU A 67 0.54 9.20 -5.39
N VAL A 68 -0.67 9.43 -4.89
CA VAL A 68 -1.87 8.75 -5.36
C VAL A 68 -2.95 9.78 -5.65
N GLU A 69 -3.51 9.71 -6.85
CA GLU A 69 -4.65 10.53 -7.25
C GLU A 69 -5.95 10.06 -6.57
N LEU A 70 -6.73 11.03 -6.10
CA LEU A 70 -8.09 10.84 -5.63
C LEU A 70 -9.05 11.19 -6.77
N LYS A 71 -9.88 10.22 -7.13
CA LYS A 71 -10.88 10.24 -8.18
C LYS A 71 -12.26 10.08 -7.58
N ASP A 72 -13.29 10.33 -8.39
CA ASP A 72 -14.70 10.18 -8.01
C ASP A 72 -15.05 10.88 -6.69
N ILE A 73 -14.46 12.07 -6.47
CA ILE A 73 -14.71 12.84 -5.25
C ILE A 73 -16.14 13.36 -5.29
N LYS A 74 -16.97 12.86 -4.38
CA LYS A 74 -18.36 13.29 -4.21
C LYS A 74 -18.54 13.86 -2.82
N VAL A 75 -19.31 14.94 -2.74
CA VAL A 75 -19.59 15.64 -1.49
C VAL A 75 -21.10 15.73 -1.31
N ASP A 76 -21.59 15.18 -0.21
CA ASP A 76 -23.00 15.24 0.19
C ASP A 76 -23.09 15.76 1.63
N GLY A 77 -23.52 17.01 1.79
CA GLY A 77 -23.47 17.70 3.07
C GLY A 77 -22.05 17.69 3.66
N ASP A 78 -21.89 17.13 4.85
CA ASP A 78 -20.60 17.01 5.53
C ASP A 78 -19.86 15.71 5.18
N LYS A 79 -20.44 14.82 4.36
CA LYS A 79 -19.80 13.57 3.94
C LYS A 79 -19.07 13.76 2.62
N MET A 80 -17.89 13.16 2.53
CA MET A 80 -17.10 13.10 1.30
C MET A 80 -16.71 11.66 1.02
N THR A 81 -16.90 11.20 -0.22
CA THR A 81 -16.38 9.92 -0.69
C THR A 81 -15.36 10.16 -1.78
N ALA A 82 -14.32 9.35 -1.81
CA ALA A 82 -13.32 9.39 -2.88
C ALA A 82 -12.81 7.98 -3.17
N ARG A 83 -12.27 7.80 -4.37
CA ARG A 83 -11.61 6.57 -4.79
C ARG A 83 -10.15 6.85 -5.11
N ALA A 84 -9.27 5.92 -4.79
CA ALA A 84 -7.91 5.94 -5.27
C ALA A 84 -7.55 4.57 -5.86
N ASP A 85 -6.92 4.57 -7.03
CA ASP A 85 -6.36 3.35 -7.59
C ASP A 85 -4.83 3.42 -7.46
N VAL A 86 -4.27 2.49 -6.71
CA VAL A 86 -2.83 2.39 -6.44
C VAL A 86 -2.29 1.24 -7.25
N GLU A 87 -1.50 1.57 -8.28
CA GLU A 87 -0.75 0.54 -8.99
C GLU A 87 0.38 0.03 -8.12
N THR A 88 0.40 -1.28 -7.92
CA THR A 88 1.51 -1.99 -7.30
C THR A 88 2.07 -2.99 -8.31
N PRO A 89 3.35 -3.39 -8.20
CA PRO A 89 3.87 -4.50 -9.00
C PRO A 89 3.05 -5.79 -8.84
N GLN A 90 2.26 -5.90 -7.78
CA GLN A 90 1.43 -7.06 -7.45
C GLN A 90 0.04 -6.99 -8.12
N ALA A 91 -0.65 -5.85 -8.06
CA ALA A 91 -1.98 -5.62 -8.64
C ALA A 91 -2.37 -4.13 -8.61
N LEU A 92 -3.43 -3.76 -9.33
CA LEU A 92 -4.13 -2.50 -9.09
C LEU A 92 -4.98 -2.64 -7.82
N ILE A 93 -4.73 -1.79 -6.83
CA ILE A 93 -5.47 -1.78 -5.56
C ILE A 93 -6.41 -0.59 -5.57
N THR A 94 -7.72 -0.83 -5.43
CA THR A 94 -8.70 0.24 -5.25
C THR A 94 -8.93 0.49 -3.77
N ILE A 95 -8.78 1.75 -3.36
CA ILE A 95 -9.04 2.25 -2.03
C ILE A 95 -10.29 3.12 -2.10
N ASN A 96 -11.33 2.75 -1.36
CA ASN A 96 -12.54 3.55 -1.21
C ASN A 96 -12.47 4.32 0.09
N TYR A 97 -12.59 5.64 0.02
CA TYR A 97 -12.58 6.52 1.16
C TYR A 97 -13.97 7.04 1.49
N THR A 98 -14.25 7.13 2.78
CA THR A 98 -15.41 7.85 3.32
C THR A 98 -14.94 8.77 4.45
N PHE A 99 -15.20 10.06 4.30
CA PHE A 99 -14.82 11.10 5.24
C PHE A 99 -16.05 11.88 5.73
N THR A 100 -15.94 12.43 6.92
CA THR A 100 -16.84 13.42 7.50
C THR A 100 -16.04 14.70 7.78
N LEU A 101 -16.48 15.81 7.21
CA LEU A 101 -15.94 17.14 7.45
C LEU A 101 -16.63 17.77 8.66
N ALA A 102 -15.83 18.39 9.52
CA ALA A 102 -16.28 19.22 10.62
C ALA A 102 -15.42 20.48 10.65
N GLY A 103 -15.76 21.46 9.81
CA GLY A 103 -14.98 22.69 9.63
C GLY A 103 -13.57 22.41 9.10
N GLU A 104 -12.56 22.63 9.94
CA GLU A 104 -11.14 22.42 9.62
C GLU A 104 -10.63 21.01 9.97
N ALA A 105 -11.51 20.12 10.45
CA ALA A 105 -11.20 18.72 10.71
C ALA A 105 -11.89 17.82 9.68
N MET A 106 -11.20 16.76 9.26
CA MET A 106 -11.72 15.74 8.37
C MET A 106 -11.33 14.37 8.91
N LYS A 107 -12.32 13.57 9.31
CA LYS A 107 -12.12 12.22 9.83
C LYS A 107 -12.79 11.21 8.94
N GLY A 108 -12.15 10.09 8.69
CA GLY A 108 -12.71 9.09 7.80
C GLY A 108 -12.00 7.77 7.85
N GLN A 109 -12.42 6.89 6.95
CA GLN A 109 -11.86 5.57 6.77
C GLN A 109 -11.55 5.33 5.31
N GLY A 110 -10.41 4.69 5.06
CA GLY A 110 -10.11 4.04 3.80
C GLY A 110 -10.40 2.55 3.91
N ALA A 111 -11.06 1.97 2.91
CA ALA A 111 -11.34 0.55 2.80
C ALA A 111 -10.70 0.00 1.53
N ILE A 112 -9.94 -1.08 1.68
CA ILE A 112 -9.34 -1.81 0.56
C ILE A 112 -10.01 -3.17 0.48
N ASP A 113 -10.54 -3.53 -0.67
CA ASP A 113 -11.05 -4.88 -0.91
C ASP A 113 -9.94 -5.77 -1.48
N PHE A 114 -9.57 -6.80 -0.72
CA PHE A 114 -8.73 -7.88 -1.21
C PHE A 114 -9.52 -9.18 -1.28
N GLY A 115 -10.11 -9.43 -2.46
CA GLY A 115 -10.79 -10.69 -2.76
C GLY A 115 -12.04 -10.94 -1.91
N GLY A 116 -12.85 -9.90 -1.68
CA GLY A 116 -14.08 -9.93 -0.87
C GLY A 116 -13.86 -9.72 0.62
N GLN A 117 -12.64 -9.37 1.05
CA GLN A 117 -12.34 -9.01 2.44
C GLN A 117 -11.88 -7.55 2.50
N ALA A 118 -12.65 -6.72 3.21
CA ALA A 118 -12.35 -5.32 3.41
C ALA A 118 -11.32 -5.14 4.53
N PHE A 119 -10.21 -4.47 4.22
CA PHE A 119 -9.23 -3.98 5.18
C PHE A 119 -9.44 -2.48 5.36
N THR A 120 -9.75 -2.06 6.57
CA THR A 120 -10.03 -0.67 6.91
C THR A 120 -8.86 -0.03 7.65
N PHE A 121 -8.68 1.27 7.44
CA PHE A 121 -7.77 2.11 8.21
C PHE A 121 -8.40 3.47 8.44
N ASP A 122 -8.12 4.07 9.60
CA ASP A 122 -8.64 5.37 9.98
C ASP A 122 -7.72 6.48 9.49
N VAL A 123 -8.31 7.61 9.16
CA VAL A 123 -7.62 8.80 8.68
C VAL A 123 -8.18 10.02 9.43
N ASP A 124 -7.31 10.72 10.14
CA ASP A 124 -7.64 11.95 10.87
C ASP A 124 -6.78 13.09 10.31
N LEU A 125 -7.43 14.07 9.70
CA LEU A 125 -6.80 15.19 9.00
C LEU A 125 -7.29 16.51 9.57
N LYS A 126 -6.38 17.49 9.57
CA LYS A 126 -6.67 18.88 9.85
C LYS A 126 -6.25 19.71 8.65
N ARG A 127 -7.08 20.68 8.24
CA ARG A 127 -6.66 21.64 7.23
C ARG A 127 -5.55 22.51 7.80
N VAL A 128 -4.46 22.63 7.05
CA VAL A 128 -3.30 23.45 7.44
C VAL A 128 -3.17 24.70 6.57
N SER A 129 -3.71 24.69 5.35
CA SER A 129 -3.73 25.86 4.47
C SER A 129 -4.69 25.68 3.30
N ALA A 130 -4.93 26.76 2.54
CA ALA A 130 -5.65 26.73 1.26
C ALA A 130 -4.74 26.32 0.07
N ASP A 131 -3.51 25.90 0.33
CA ASP A 131 -2.54 25.56 -0.70
C ASP A 131 -2.91 24.26 -1.43
N THR A 132 -2.94 24.30 -2.76
CA THR A 132 -3.25 23.15 -3.62
C THR A 132 -2.09 22.66 -4.48
N GLU A 133 -0.94 23.32 -4.43
CA GLU A 133 0.18 23.08 -5.35
C GLU A 133 1.41 22.52 -4.61
N SER A 134 1.53 22.75 -3.30
CA SER A 134 2.67 22.27 -2.50
C SER A 134 2.87 20.74 -2.57
N PRO A 135 4.12 20.24 -2.59
CA PRO A 135 4.41 18.81 -2.58
C PRO A 135 3.77 18.06 -1.41
N LEU A 136 3.36 16.80 -1.62
CA LEU A 136 2.76 15.95 -0.59
C LEU A 136 3.72 15.44 0.49
N SER A 137 5.00 15.82 0.44
CA SER A 137 5.90 15.62 1.57
C SER A 137 5.38 16.41 2.77
N SER A 138 5.16 15.74 3.90
CA SER A 138 5.00 16.42 5.19
C SER A 138 6.31 17.16 5.47
N GLY A 139 6.34 18.47 5.22
CA GLY A 139 7.47 19.29 5.60
C GLY A 139 7.57 19.28 7.12
N GLN A 140 8.58 18.59 7.67
CA GLN A 140 9.26 19.21 8.81
C GLN A 140 9.65 20.61 8.32
N ALA A 141 9.06 21.63 8.94
CA ALA A 141 9.24 23.02 8.58
C ALA A 141 10.73 23.31 8.38
N ALA A 142 11.13 23.63 7.15
CA ALA A 142 12.41 24.27 6.92
C ALA A 142 12.35 25.62 7.64
N PRO A 143 13.30 25.96 8.53
CA PRO A 143 13.33 27.29 9.10
C PRO A 143 13.55 28.29 7.95
N ALA A 144 12.72 29.33 7.95
CA ALA A 144 12.72 30.40 6.97
C ALA A 144 14.11 31.00 6.81
N ALA A 145 14.63 30.98 5.59
CA ALA A 145 15.82 31.73 5.22
C ALA A 145 15.48 33.24 5.17
N ALA A 146 15.71 33.93 6.28
CA ALA A 146 15.98 35.36 6.25
C ALA A 146 17.46 35.56 5.85
N GLY A 147 17.68 36.45 4.90
CA GLY A 147 18.90 36.48 4.09
C GLY A 147 20.16 37.06 4.72
N GLY A 148 21.20 37.06 3.88
CA GLY A 148 22.33 37.97 3.96
C GLY A 148 23.67 37.30 4.27
N GLY A 149 24.63 37.41 3.34
CA GLY A 149 26.04 37.51 3.70
C GLY A 149 26.97 36.47 3.09
N ALA A 150 27.90 36.96 2.29
CA ALA A 150 28.97 36.26 1.58
C ALA A 150 30.00 35.55 2.48
N GLY A 151 30.70 34.58 1.87
CA GLY A 151 32.15 34.48 2.03
C GLY A 151 32.72 33.14 2.51
N GLY A 152 33.68 32.62 1.76
CA GLY A 152 34.88 31.97 2.32
C GLY A 152 34.80 30.46 2.53
N GLY A 153 35.66 29.73 1.81
CA GLY A 153 35.80 28.29 1.89
C GLY A 153 36.35 27.75 3.21
N GLY A 154 36.20 26.44 3.39
CA GLY A 154 36.81 25.69 4.48
C GLY A 154 36.28 24.26 4.51
N GLN A 155 37.16 23.29 4.29
CA GLN A 155 36.88 21.87 4.45
C GLN A 155 36.44 21.58 5.89
N ALA A 156 35.26 20.96 6.06
CA ALA A 156 34.89 20.30 7.31
C ALA A 156 34.18 18.98 6.98
N ARG A 157 34.98 17.93 6.95
CA ARG A 157 34.54 16.54 6.92
C ARG A 157 34.21 16.15 8.36
N ALA A 158 32.95 16.26 8.79
CA ALA A 158 32.49 15.58 10.00
C ALA A 158 30.96 15.52 10.07
N GLN A 159 30.46 14.28 10.21
CA GLN A 159 29.16 13.90 10.77
C GLN A 159 27.93 14.34 9.97
N GLN A 160 27.68 13.62 8.86
CA GLN A 160 26.31 13.17 8.58
C GLN A 160 25.79 12.50 9.85
N ALA A 161 24.98 13.25 10.62
CA ALA A 161 24.17 12.69 11.67
C ALA A 161 23.38 11.54 11.04
N ARG A 162 23.74 10.30 11.40
CA ARG A 162 22.95 9.12 11.08
C ARG A 162 21.54 9.45 11.55
N ARG A 163 20.60 9.55 10.61
CA ARG A 163 19.18 9.58 10.95
C ARG A 163 18.95 8.43 11.95
N PRO A 164 18.27 8.66 13.08
CA PRO A 164 17.89 7.56 13.95
C PRO A 164 17.19 6.54 13.06
N SER A 165 17.68 5.30 13.02
CA SER A 165 16.91 4.21 12.44
C SER A 165 15.62 4.18 13.24
N VAL A 166 14.51 4.58 12.62
CA VAL A 166 13.20 4.18 13.14
C VAL A 166 13.25 2.66 13.07
N ASP A 167 13.33 2.02 14.24
CA ASP A 167 13.25 0.56 14.36
C ASP A 167 11.85 0.17 13.88
N GLN A 168 11.70 -0.01 12.57
CA GLN A 168 10.61 -0.83 12.07
C GLN A 168 10.78 -2.18 12.76
N PRO A 169 9.74 -2.74 13.40
CA PRO A 169 9.80 -4.08 13.94
C PRO A 169 10.06 -5.04 12.78
N GLN A 170 11.35 -5.27 12.50
CA GLN A 170 11.77 -6.17 11.45
C GLN A 170 11.39 -7.55 11.91
N GLN A 171 10.61 -8.25 11.11
CA GLN A 171 10.33 -9.64 11.40
C GLN A 171 11.64 -10.39 11.43
N LYS A 172 11.90 -11.03 12.57
CA LYS A 172 13.09 -11.86 12.73
C LYS A 172 12.99 -12.96 11.68
N GLN A 173 14.01 -13.05 10.84
CA GLN A 173 14.14 -14.13 9.86
C GLN A 173 14.34 -15.43 10.62
N SER A 174 13.25 -16.16 10.79
CA SER A 174 13.18 -17.43 11.51
C SER A 174 12.09 -18.28 10.89
N ILE A 175 12.27 -19.60 10.95
CA ILE A 175 11.22 -20.55 10.57
C ILE A 175 9.93 -20.35 11.40
N ASP A 176 10.06 -19.81 12.62
CA ASP A 176 8.95 -19.50 13.52
C ASP A 176 7.95 -18.50 12.93
N TYR A 177 8.39 -17.66 11.99
CA TYR A 177 7.49 -16.75 11.30
C TYR A 177 6.33 -17.49 10.64
N PHE A 178 6.58 -18.65 10.03
CA PHE A 178 5.56 -19.41 9.31
C PHE A 178 4.66 -20.22 10.23
N VAL A 179 5.09 -20.58 11.44
CA VAL A 179 4.35 -21.47 12.35
C VAL A 179 2.96 -20.91 12.65
N GLY A 180 1.95 -21.78 12.58
CA GLY A 180 0.54 -21.45 12.83
C GLY A 180 -0.35 -21.69 11.61
N LYS A 181 -1.58 -21.18 11.68
CA LYS A 181 -2.55 -21.26 10.59
C LYS A 181 -2.64 -19.95 9.83
N TRP A 182 -2.71 -20.05 8.52
CA TRP A 182 -2.83 -18.92 7.61
C TRP A 182 -3.93 -19.16 6.61
N SER A 183 -4.93 -18.28 6.58
CA SER A 183 -5.86 -18.21 5.46
C SER A 183 -5.15 -17.60 4.27
N PHE A 184 -5.41 -18.09 3.07
CA PHE A 184 -4.93 -17.47 1.85
C PHE A 184 -6.01 -17.36 0.79
N LYS A 185 -5.86 -16.35 -0.06
CA LYS A 185 -6.59 -16.19 -1.32
C LYS A 185 -5.58 -16.00 -2.43
N TYR A 186 -5.67 -16.82 -3.47
CA TYR A 186 -4.83 -16.77 -4.67
C TYR A 186 -5.68 -16.36 -5.87
N VAL A 187 -5.26 -15.29 -6.54
CA VAL A 187 -5.85 -14.80 -7.79
C VAL A 187 -4.79 -14.91 -8.87
N GLY A 188 -5.14 -15.52 -9.99
CA GLY A 188 -4.22 -15.76 -11.09
C GLY A 188 -4.92 -16.54 -12.20
N ARG A 189 -4.15 -16.91 -13.23
CA ARG A 189 -4.63 -17.80 -14.30
C ARG A 189 -4.36 -19.26 -13.95
N GLU A 190 -5.16 -20.15 -14.50
CA GLU A 190 -4.91 -21.59 -14.46
C GLU A 190 -3.60 -21.94 -15.21
N SER A 191 -2.92 -23.00 -14.76
CA SER A 191 -1.74 -23.55 -15.43
C SER A 191 -1.60 -25.05 -15.20
N GLY A 192 -0.59 -25.68 -15.81
CA GLY A 192 -0.24 -27.06 -15.53
C GLY A 192 0.08 -27.35 -14.06
N LEU A 193 0.41 -26.33 -13.25
CA LEU A 193 0.67 -26.49 -11.81
C LEU A 193 -0.61 -26.58 -10.98
N GLY A 194 -1.75 -26.12 -11.50
CA GLY A 194 -3.03 -26.21 -10.79
C GLY A 194 -4.04 -25.13 -11.17
N PRO A 195 -5.26 -25.25 -10.62
CA PRO A 195 -6.36 -24.32 -10.88
C PRO A 195 -6.18 -22.99 -10.14
N ALA A 196 -6.73 -21.93 -10.74
CA ALA A 196 -6.89 -20.62 -10.13
C ALA A 196 -8.21 -19.98 -10.63
N PRO A 197 -8.88 -19.12 -9.84
CA PRO A 197 -8.54 -18.72 -8.47
C PRO A 197 -8.73 -19.86 -7.46
N ARG A 198 -8.05 -19.76 -6.33
CA ARG A 198 -8.14 -20.74 -5.24
C ARG A 198 -7.92 -20.10 -3.88
N GLU A 199 -8.52 -20.64 -2.85
CA GLU A 199 -8.39 -20.14 -1.48
C GLU A 199 -8.38 -21.28 -0.48
N GLY A 200 -8.01 -21.00 0.77
CA GLY A 200 -8.00 -22.02 1.81
C GLY A 200 -7.20 -21.63 3.02
N VAL A 201 -6.78 -22.65 3.76
CA VAL A 201 -5.93 -22.51 4.95
C VAL A 201 -4.69 -23.38 4.78
N VAL A 202 -3.53 -22.82 5.07
CA VAL A 202 -2.29 -23.57 5.31
C VAL A 202 -2.03 -23.63 6.81
N THR A 203 -1.73 -24.82 7.31
CA THR A 203 -1.27 -25.02 8.70
C THR A 203 0.20 -25.41 8.67
N PHE A 204 1.04 -24.60 9.31
CA PHE A 204 2.47 -24.88 9.49
C PHE A 204 2.74 -25.38 10.92
N THR A 205 3.25 -26.59 11.03
CA THR A 205 3.64 -27.22 12.29
C THR A 205 5.15 -27.33 12.37
N LYS A 206 5.75 -26.76 13.42
CA LYS A 206 7.19 -26.82 13.65
C LYS A 206 7.63 -28.26 13.90
N ARG A 207 8.70 -28.68 13.24
CA ARG A 207 9.33 -29.98 13.47
C ARG A 207 10.21 -29.95 14.71
N ALA A 208 10.47 -31.14 15.25
CA ALA A 208 11.32 -31.32 16.43
C ALA A 208 12.78 -30.86 16.21
N ASP A 209 13.24 -30.75 14.96
CA ASP A 209 14.58 -30.25 14.62
C ASP A 209 14.75 -28.74 14.90
N GLY A 210 13.65 -28.03 15.18
CA GLY A 210 13.63 -26.60 15.46
C GLY A 210 13.90 -25.69 14.26
N LYS A 211 14.20 -26.25 13.09
CA LYS A 211 14.67 -25.53 11.88
C LYS A 211 13.76 -25.72 10.68
N SER A 212 12.78 -26.61 10.77
CA SER A 212 11.81 -26.85 9.70
C SER A 212 10.36 -26.86 10.18
N VAL A 213 9.45 -26.68 9.24
CA VAL A 213 8.00 -26.82 9.43
C VAL A 213 7.42 -27.74 8.37
N ASP A 214 6.43 -28.54 8.77
CA ASP A 214 5.49 -29.21 7.88
C ASP A 214 4.31 -28.29 7.61
N GLY A 215 3.94 -28.13 6.34
CA GLY A 215 2.76 -27.39 5.92
C GLY A 215 1.71 -28.33 5.33
N VAL A 216 0.45 -28.15 5.72
CA VAL A 216 -0.71 -28.81 5.10
C VAL A 216 -1.66 -27.74 4.61
N ILE A 217 -1.98 -27.77 3.31
CA ILE A 217 -2.97 -26.90 2.69
C ILE A 217 -4.28 -27.67 2.57
N GLN A 218 -5.36 -27.05 3.03
CA GLN A 218 -6.73 -27.44 2.75
C GLN A 218 -7.40 -26.26 2.05
N GLY A 219 -7.80 -26.44 0.79
CA GLY A 219 -8.33 -25.36 0.00
C GLY A 219 -9.49 -25.77 -0.90
N THR A 220 -10.05 -24.76 -1.56
CA THR A 220 -11.13 -24.87 -2.52
C THR A 220 -10.82 -24.06 -3.78
N HIS A 221 -11.22 -24.60 -4.92
CA HIS A 221 -11.33 -23.89 -6.20
C HIS A 221 -12.67 -24.26 -6.83
N GLU A 222 -12.98 -23.73 -8.02
CA GLU A 222 -14.24 -24.00 -8.72
C GLU A 222 -14.54 -25.51 -8.91
N GLY A 223 -13.49 -26.30 -9.13
CA GLY A 223 -13.58 -27.76 -9.30
C GLY A 223 -13.68 -28.57 -8.00
N GLY A 224 -13.72 -27.91 -6.83
CA GLY A 224 -13.92 -28.55 -5.54
C GLY A 224 -12.79 -28.36 -4.54
N ALA A 225 -12.82 -29.18 -3.49
CA ALA A 225 -11.84 -29.16 -2.43
C ALA A 225 -10.56 -29.89 -2.83
N TYR A 226 -9.41 -29.40 -2.37
CA TYR A 226 -8.10 -29.98 -2.63
C TYR A 226 -7.21 -29.94 -1.39
N LYS A 227 -6.17 -30.79 -1.42
CA LYS A 227 -5.17 -30.89 -0.36
C LYS A 227 -3.76 -30.92 -0.95
N GLU A 228 -2.86 -30.17 -0.33
CA GLU A 228 -1.44 -30.14 -0.67
C GLU A 228 -0.61 -30.24 0.61
N THR A 229 0.64 -30.63 0.45
CA THR A 229 1.59 -30.69 1.56
C THR A 229 2.88 -30.03 1.16
N LEU A 230 3.57 -29.43 2.12
CA LEU A 230 4.86 -28.82 1.86
C LEU A 230 5.76 -28.89 3.09
N VAL A 231 7.05 -28.71 2.88
CA VAL A 231 8.08 -28.70 3.92
C VAL A 231 8.96 -27.48 3.69
N ILE A 232 9.19 -26.71 4.74
CA ILE A 232 10.10 -25.57 4.70
C ILE A 232 11.21 -25.81 5.72
N SER A 233 12.46 -25.70 5.32
CA SER A 233 13.60 -25.66 6.25
C SER A 233 14.36 -24.36 6.10
N PHE A 234 14.86 -23.82 7.20
CA PHE A 234 15.64 -22.59 7.23
C PHE A 234 17.05 -22.86 7.74
N ASP A 235 18.04 -22.41 6.96
CA ASP A 235 19.42 -22.32 7.38
C ASP A 235 19.73 -20.87 7.78
N GLU A 236 19.92 -20.68 9.09
CA GLU A 236 20.17 -19.36 9.68
C GLU A 236 21.52 -18.77 9.27
N ALA A 237 22.53 -19.60 8.98
CA ALA A 237 23.87 -19.16 8.63
C ALA A 237 23.93 -18.61 7.20
N SER A 238 23.31 -19.32 6.26
CA SER A 238 23.24 -18.91 4.86
C SER A 238 22.03 -18.01 4.53
N LYS A 239 21.12 -17.82 5.50
CA LYS A 239 19.81 -17.16 5.28
C LYS A 239 19.04 -17.77 4.11
N SER A 240 19.18 -19.09 3.92
CA SER A 240 18.51 -19.81 2.83
C SER A 240 17.36 -20.66 3.35
N LEU A 241 16.34 -20.79 2.51
CA LEU A 241 15.22 -21.70 2.71
C LEU A 241 15.28 -22.83 1.69
N SER A 242 14.94 -24.04 2.12
CA SER A 242 14.51 -25.10 1.19
C SER A 242 13.02 -25.26 1.30
N TYR A 243 12.33 -25.30 0.16
CA TYR A 243 10.89 -25.45 0.06
C TYR A 243 10.58 -26.66 -0.82
N SER A 244 9.86 -27.64 -0.29
CA SER A 244 9.40 -28.80 -1.06
C SER A 244 7.88 -28.88 -0.98
N GLU A 245 7.19 -28.94 -2.11
CA GLU A 245 5.74 -28.95 -2.21
C GLU A 245 5.28 -30.19 -2.98
N LYS A 246 4.15 -30.76 -2.56
CA LYS A 246 3.40 -31.76 -3.32
C LYS A 246 2.01 -31.21 -3.58
N LEU A 247 1.76 -30.84 -4.83
CA LEU A 247 0.52 -30.24 -5.28
C LEU A 247 -0.59 -31.28 -5.43
N ALA A 248 -1.84 -30.83 -5.45
CA ALA A 248 -2.99 -31.73 -5.54
C ALA A 248 -3.01 -32.54 -6.85
N GLY A 249 -2.47 -31.96 -7.93
CA GLY A 249 -2.28 -32.63 -9.22
C GLY A 249 -1.14 -33.66 -9.26
N GLY A 250 -0.48 -33.92 -8.13
CA GLY A 250 0.61 -34.90 -8.00
C GLY A 250 2.00 -34.37 -8.37
N VAL A 251 2.09 -33.14 -8.87
CA VAL A 251 3.37 -32.47 -9.18
C VAL A 251 4.12 -32.16 -7.88
N ALA A 252 5.41 -32.47 -7.85
CA ALA A 252 6.31 -32.06 -6.78
C ALA A 252 7.16 -30.87 -7.22
N LEU A 253 7.24 -29.82 -6.40
CA LEU A 253 8.11 -28.67 -6.63
C LEU A 253 9.18 -28.64 -5.55
N ASN A 254 10.43 -28.43 -5.95
CA ASN A 254 11.52 -28.12 -5.02
C ASN A 254 12.07 -26.75 -5.35
N SER A 255 12.37 -25.96 -4.34
CA SER A 255 12.92 -24.63 -4.51
C SER A 255 13.88 -24.23 -3.41
N ARG A 256 14.76 -23.31 -3.77
CA ARG A 256 15.66 -22.64 -2.83
C ARG A 256 15.28 -21.18 -2.72
N GLY A 257 14.99 -20.73 -1.50
CA GLY A 257 14.69 -19.35 -1.17
C GLY A 257 15.93 -18.62 -0.64
N ASP A 258 16.19 -17.42 -1.13
CA ASP A 258 17.10 -16.45 -0.50
C ASP A 258 16.27 -15.55 0.41
N TRP A 259 16.49 -15.65 1.72
CA TRP A 259 15.89 -14.80 2.75
C TRP A 259 16.95 -13.90 3.41
N SER A 260 17.85 -13.32 2.61
CA SER A 260 18.77 -12.28 3.08
C SER A 260 18.07 -10.96 3.41
N SER A 261 16.95 -10.65 2.75
CA SER A 261 16.14 -9.45 3.02
C SER A 261 15.12 -9.68 4.13
N PRO A 262 15.00 -8.79 5.15
CA PRO A 262 13.99 -8.95 6.21
C PRO A 262 12.54 -8.96 5.72
N ILE A 263 12.29 -8.34 4.57
CA ILE A 263 10.94 -8.12 4.02
C ILE A 263 10.64 -8.93 2.76
N SER A 264 11.60 -9.71 2.26
CA SER A 264 11.43 -10.43 1.00
C SER A 264 12.21 -11.73 0.97
N ILE A 265 11.59 -12.75 0.39
CA ILE A 265 12.20 -14.05 0.10
C ILE A 265 12.07 -14.30 -1.40
N ARG A 266 13.18 -14.55 -2.08
CA ARG A 266 13.19 -14.83 -3.52
C ARG A 266 13.50 -16.29 -3.76
N PHE A 267 12.61 -16.99 -4.46
CA PHE A 267 12.77 -18.41 -4.73
C PHE A 267 13.20 -18.66 -6.16
N THR A 268 14.17 -19.56 -6.28
CA THR A 268 14.45 -20.29 -7.52
C THR A 268 13.79 -21.65 -7.41
N VAL A 269 12.78 -21.92 -8.23
CA VAL A 269 12.09 -23.20 -8.28
C VAL A 269 12.71 -24.05 -9.39
N GLU A 270 12.95 -25.33 -9.09
CA GLU A 270 13.46 -26.30 -10.06
C GLU A 270 12.44 -26.47 -11.21
N PRO A 271 12.88 -26.49 -12.48
CA PRO A 271 11.97 -26.77 -13.58
C PRO A 271 11.33 -28.15 -13.47
N VAL A 272 10.06 -28.26 -13.83
CA VAL A 272 9.31 -29.51 -13.83
C VAL A 272 8.72 -29.81 -15.20
N GLN A 273 8.45 -31.09 -15.47
CA GLN A 273 7.67 -31.49 -16.64
C GLN A 273 6.27 -31.87 -16.22
N VAL A 274 5.27 -31.27 -16.84
CA VAL A 274 3.86 -31.55 -16.59
C VAL A 274 3.16 -31.77 -17.92
N LYS A 275 2.61 -32.97 -18.13
CA LYS A 275 1.89 -33.35 -19.38
C LYS A 275 2.68 -33.04 -20.67
N GLY A 276 4.01 -33.19 -20.63
CA GLY A 276 4.90 -32.92 -21.77
C GLY A 276 5.34 -31.47 -21.93
N GLN A 277 4.83 -30.55 -21.11
CA GLN A 277 5.25 -29.14 -21.06
C GLN A 277 6.34 -28.95 -20.01
N LYS A 278 7.42 -28.23 -20.33
CA LYS A 278 8.44 -27.81 -19.36
C LYS A 278 8.00 -26.52 -18.69
N LEU A 279 7.83 -26.56 -17.38
CA LEU A 279 7.42 -25.42 -16.58
C LEU A 279 8.54 -24.95 -15.67
N GLN A 280 8.73 -23.65 -15.56
CA GLN A 280 9.64 -23.06 -14.58
C GLN A 280 8.95 -21.92 -13.84
N LEU A 281 8.85 -22.06 -12.51
CA LEU A 281 8.21 -21.10 -11.63
C LEU A 281 9.26 -20.15 -11.02
N LYS A 282 8.92 -18.87 -10.91
CA LYS A 282 9.58 -17.91 -10.01
C LYS A 282 8.58 -17.51 -8.95
N ARG A 283 9.02 -17.49 -7.70
CA ARG A 283 8.19 -17.12 -6.56
C ARG A 283 8.89 -16.06 -5.73
N THR A 284 8.15 -15.05 -5.31
CA THR A 284 8.60 -14.08 -4.31
C THR A 284 7.61 -14.05 -3.17
N ILE A 285 8.09 -14.21 -1.94
CA ILE A 285 7.31 -13.95 -0.72
C ILE A 285 7.71 -12.57 -0.22
N SER A 286 6.73 -11.69 0.05
CA SER A 286 6.96 -10.40 0.71
C SER A 286 6.35 -10.43 2.10
N ILE A 287 7.19 -10.20 3.11
CA ILE A 287 6.79 -10.15 4.51
C ILE A 287 6.19 -8.77 4.77
N VAL A 288 4.87 -8.71 4.94
CA VAL A 288 4.14 -7.44 5.10
C VAL A 288 4.06 -7.06 6.57
N ALA A 289 3.76 -8.04 7.44
CA ALA A 289 3.63 -7.86 8.87
C ALA A 289 3.89 -9.20 9.61
N ALA A 290 3.86 -9.17 10.94
CA ALA A 290 3.95 -10.36 11.79
C ALA A 290 2.90 -11.44 11.44
N HIS A 291 1.74 -10.99 10.94
CA HIS A 291 0.56 -11.81 10.69
C HIS A 291 0.12 -11.76 9.22
N SER A 292 0.96 -11.26 8.31
CA SER A 292 0.64 -11.26 6.88
C SER A 292 1.87 -11.27 5.98
N PHE A 293 1.78 -12.06 4.91
CA PHE A 293 2.71 -12.03 3.79
C PHE A 293 1.97 -12.20 2.46
N THR A 294 2.60 -11.78 1.38
CA THR A 294 2.09 -12.02 0.03
C THR A 294 3.01 -12.94 -0.75
N VAL A 295 2.45 -13.71 -1.67
CA VAL A 295 3.18 -14.53 -2.63
C VAL A 295 2.91 -14.00 -4.03
N THR A 296 3.94 -13.79 -4.83
CA THR A 296 3.83 -13.47 -6.26
C THR A 296 4.51 -14.55 -7.05
N GLU A 297 3.85 -15.02 -8.11
CA GLU A 297 4.32 -16.10 -8.96
C GLU A 297 4.37 -15.69 -10.43
N GLU A 298 5.44 -16.09 -11.10
CA GLU A 298 5.62 -15.95 -12.55
C GLU A 298 5.99 -17.31 -13.12
N LEU A 299 5.44 -17.65 -14.28
CA LEU A 299 5.64 -18.93 -14.92
C LEU A 299 6.26 -18.73 -16.30
N SER A 300 7.30 -19.51 -16.58
CA SER A 300 7.82 -19.74 -17.92
C SER A 300 7.35 -21.12 -18.40
N GLU A 301 6.88 -21.16 -19.63
CA GLU A 301 6.38 -22.35 -20.33
C GLU A 301 7.32 -22.64 -21.50
N ASP A 302 7.84 -23.87 -21.57
CA ASP A 302 8.75 -24.39 -22.59
C ASP A 302 10.01 -23.52 -22.84
N GLY A 303 10.49 -22.86 -21.79
CA GLY A 303 11.66 -21.98 -21.87
C GLY A 303 11.37 -20.59 -22.46
N GLY A 304 10.09 -20.24 -22.64
CA GLY A 304 9.64 -18.90 -22.99
C GLY A 304 9.84 -17.87 -21.87
N PRO A 305 9.41 -16.61 -22.08
CA PRO A 305 9.52 -15.57 -21.07
C PRO A 305 8.72 -15.92 -19.81
N PHE A 306 9.18 -15.42 -18.65
CA PHE A 306 8.38 -15.46 -17.44
C PHE A 306 7.23 -14.46 -17.55
N VAL A 307 6.01 -14.94 -17.33
CA VAL A 307 4.80 -14.12 -17.33
C VAL A 307 4.08 -14.30 -15.99
N ARG A 308 3.52 -13.22 -15.46
CA ARG A 308 2.75 -13.22 -14.20
C ARG A 308 1.70 -14.33 -14.18
N LEU A 309 1.86 -15.31 -13.29
CA LEU A 309 0.91 -16.40 -13.09
C LEU A 309 -0.22 -15.97 -12.15
N GLY A 310 0.16 -15.40 -10.99
CA GLY A 310 -0.81 -14.97 -9.99
C GLY A 310 -0.16 -14.40 -8.74
N ASN A 311 -1.02 -14.05 -7.79
CA ASN A 311 -0.68 -13.51 -6.50
C ASN A 311 -1.55 -14.12 -5.41
N ALA A 312 -0.97 -14.36 -4.24
CA ALA A 312 -1.71 -14.70 -3.04
C ALA A 312 -1.43 -13.75 -1.88
N VAL A 313 -2.44 -13.58 -1.05
CA VAL A 313 -2.33 -12.92 0.26
C VAL A 313 -2.55 -13.97 1.32
N PHE A 314 -1.64 -14.05 2.28
CA PHE A 314 -1.75 -14.89 3.46
C PHE A 314 -1.96 -14.02 4.69
N SER A 315 -2.92 -14.40 5.53
CA SER A 315 -3.23 -13.75 6.80
C SER A 315 -3.27 -14.80 7.90
N LYS A 316 -2.59 -14.54 9.02
CA LYS A 316 -2.55 -15.46 10.15
C LYS A 316 -3.91 -15.51 10.84
N VAL A 317 -4.35 -16.72 11.19
CA VAL A 317 -5.65 -17.00 11.82
C VAL A 317 -5.46 -17.51 13.25
N GLU A 318 -4.43 -18.34 13.47
CA GLU A 318 -4.02 -18.88 14.78
C GLU A 318 -2.49 -18.96 14.85
#